data_AF-A0A1J5I2V5-F1
#
_entry.id   AF-A0A1J5I2V5-F1
#
_cell.length_a   1.000
_cell.length_b   1.000
_cell.length_c   1.000
_cell.angle_alpha   90.00
_cell.angle_beta   90.00
_cell.angle_gamma   90.00
#
_symmetry.space_group_name_H-M   'P 1'
#
loop_
_entity.id
_entity.type
_entity.pdbx_description
1 polymer ?
#
loop_
_entity_poly.entity_id
_entity_poly.type
_entity_poly.pdbx_seq_one_letter_code
_entity_poly.pdbx_strand_id
1 'polypeptide(L)'
;MKVLYTIIVVLIVLFVITFSLENTADVRLKYHGLIDATMKTYLLVFIVFLAGVVFTGFMGIVERYRLNRTIAKLNRTVRDLRRELKASENPPPCEETVPTEQLKTED
;
A
#
# COMPACT_ATOMS: atom_id res chain seq x y z
N MET A 1 -0.93 -13.82 -8.71
CA MET A 1 -1.64 -13.14 -7.59
C MET A 1 -2.73 -12.17 -8.05
N LYS A 2 -2.45 -11.17 -8.92
CA LYS A 2 -3.47 -10.17 -9.32
C LYS A 2 -4.66 -10.76 -10.12
N VAL A 3 -4.40 -11.63 -11.10
CA VAL A 3 -5.46 -12.22 -11.95
C VAL A 3 -6.36 -13.19 -11.18
N LEU A 4 -5.78 -14.04 -10.33
CA LEU A 4 -6.56 -14.93 -9.46
C LEU A 4 -7.43 -14.13 -8.47
N TYR A 5 -6.89 -13.04 -7.94
CA TYR A 5 -7.64 -12.13 -7.06
C TYR A 5 -8.82 -11.49 -7.80
N THR A 6 -8.63 -10.98 -9.02
CA THR A 6 -9.74 -10.46 -9.81
C THR A 6 -10.78 -11.52 -10.16
N ILE A 7 -10.38 -12.75 -10.48
CA ILE A 7 -11.32 -13.86 -10.73
C ILE A 7 -12.17 -14.14 -9.48
N ILE A 8 -11.55 -14.23 -8.30
CA ILE A 8 -12.26 -14.46 -7.03
C ILE A 8 -13.23 -13.32 -6.74
N VAL A 9 -12.80 -12.07 -6.92
CA VAL A 9 -13.66 -10.89 -6.70
C VAL A 9 -14.86 -10.91 -7.66
N VAL A 10 -14.63 -11.19 -8.94
CA VAL A 10 -15.72 -11.29 -9.93
C VAL A 10 -16.70 -12.41 -9.57
N LEU A 11 -16.22 -13.58 -9.13
CA LEU A 11 -17.08 -14.67 -8.68
C LEU A 11 -17.93 -14.30 -7.46
N ILE A 12 -17.34 -13.59 -6.48
CA ILE A 12 -18.10 -13.10 -5.31
C ILE A 12 -19.17 -12.10 -5.75
N VAL A 13 -18.83 -11.14 -6.61
CA VAL A 13 -19.81 -10.16 -7.12
C VAL A 13 -20.94 -10.87 -7.86
N LEU A 14 -20.61 -11.83 -8.72
CA LEU A 14 -21.60 -12.61 -9.47
C LEU A 14 -22.50 -13.41 -8.52
N PHE A 15 -21.91 -14.07 -7.52
CA PHE A 15 -22.65 -14.79 -6.48
C PHE A 15 -23.62 -13.87 -5.73
N VAL A 16 -23.17 -12.68 -5.32
CA VAL A 16 -24.03 -11.70 -4.64
C VAL A 16 -25.21 -11.28 -5.53
N ILE A 17 -24.97 -11.01 -6.82
CA ILE A 17 -26.02 -10.63 -7.76
C ILE A 17 -27.04 -11.76 -7.95
N THR A 18 -26.56 -12.99 -8.20
CA THR A 18 -27.45 -14.15 -8.40
C THR A 18 -28.23 -14.47 -7.12
N PHE A 19 -27.57 -14.47 -5.97
CA PHE A 19 -28.21 -14.68 -4.68
C PHE A 19 -29.29 -13.61 -4.41
N SER A 20 -29.00 -12.36 -4.77
CA SER A 20 -29.91 -11.22 -4.64
C SER A 20 -31.15 -11.34 -5.52
N LEU A 21 -30.99 -11.78 -6.78
CA LEU A 21 -32.11 -12.00 -7.71
C LEU A 21 -33.02 -13.15 -7.26
N GLU A 22 -32.44 -14.24 -6.76
CA GLU A 22 -33.20 -15.40 -6.28
C GLU A 22 -33.93 -15.09 -4.96
N ASN A 23 -33.36 -14.24 -4.12
CA ASN A 23 -33.90 -13.89 -2.81
C ASN A 23 -34.58 -12.52 -2.84
N THR A 24 -35.72 -12.42 -3.52
CA THR A 24 -36.60 -11.22 -3.52
C THR A 24 -37.68 -11.26 -2.44
N ALA A 25 -37.56 -12.18 -1.48
CA ALA A 25 -38.48 -12.32 -0.38
C ALA A 25 -38.60 -11.02 0.45
N ASP A 26 -39.80 -10.77 0.96
CA ASP A 26 -40.08 -9.66 1.87
C ASP A 26 -39.64 -10.02 3.28
N VAL A 27 -38.68 -9.27 3.81
CA VAL A 27 -38.18 -9.40 5.18
C VAL A 27 -38.77 -8.27 6.01
N ARG A 28 -39.54 -8.63 7.03
CA ARG A 28 -40.03 -7.67 8.02
C ARG A 28 -38.96 -7.42 9.07
N LEU A 29 -38.38 -6.23 9.06
CA LEU A 29 -37.49 -5.76 10.11
C LEU A 29 -38.34 -5.14 11.22
N LYS A 30 -38.39 -5.84 12.34
CA LYS A 30 -38.98 -5.34 13.58
C LYS A 30 -37.89 -5.16 14.62
N TYR A 31 -37.63 -3.93 15.01
CA TYR A 31 -36.67 -3.63 16.08
C TYR A 31 -37.37 -2.92 17.23
N HIS A 32 -37.60 -3.67 18.33
CA HIS A 32 -38.02 -3.16 19.65
C HIS A 32 -39.17 -2.12 19.64
N GLY A 33 -40.05 -2.17 18.64
CA GLY A 33 -41.17 -1.21 18.47
C GLY A 33 -40.78 0.15 17.88
N LEU A 34 -39.50 0.40 17.62
CA LEU A 34 -38.98 1.64 17.02
C LEU A 34 -38.97 1.59 15.49
N ILE A 35 -38.82 0.40 14.92
CA ILE A 35 -38.75 0.18 13.48
C ILE A 35 -39.64 -1.02 13.15
N ASP A 36 -40.62 -0.81 12.27
CA ASP A 36 -41.42 -1.86 11.65
C ASP A 36 -41.48 -1.56 10.14
N ALA A 37 -40.51 -2.12 9.41
CA ALA A 37 -40.34 -1.87 8.00
C ALA A 37 -40.20 -3.19 7.25
N THR A 38 -40.94 -3.34 6.16
CA THR A 38 -40.80 -4.50 5.26
C THR A 38 -39.87 -4.10 4.14
N MET A 39 -38.73 -4.77 4.05
CA MET A 39 -37.72 -4.53 3.02
C MET A 39 -37.38 -5.82 2.31
N LYS A 40 -36.99 -5.73 1.05
CA LYS A 40 -36.58 -6.89 0.26
C LYS A 40 -35.20 -7.37 0.73
N THR A 41 -34.98 -8.68 0.77
CA THR A 41 -33.71 -9.28 1.22
C THR A 41 -32.50 -8.75 0.45
N TYR A 42 -32.64 -8.51 -0.86
CA TYR A 42 -31.56 -7.95 -1.66
C TYR A 42 -31.00 -6.64 -1.11
N LEU A 43 -31.85 -5.80 -0.50
CA LEU A 43 -31.45 -4.50 0.01
C LEU A 43 -30.55 -4.65 1.25
N LEU A 44 -30.84 -5.64 2.11
CA LEU A 44 -29.99 -5.98 3.24
C LEU A 44 -28.64 -6.51 2.80
N VAL A 45 -28.64 -7.45 1.85
CA VAL A 45 -27.42 -8.02 1.28
C VAL A 45 -26.56 -6.92 0.67
N PHE A 46 -27.18 -5.97 -0.03
CA PHE A 46 -26.48 -4.85 -0.65
C PHE A 46 -25.82 -3.93 0.38
N ILE A 47 -26.50 -3.60 1.48
CA ILE A 47 -25.95 -2.75 2.55
C ILE A 47 -24.76 -3.43 3.22
N VAL A 48 -24.88 -4.71 3.56
CA VAL A 48 -23.79 -5.47 4.19
C VAL A 48 -22.61 -5.62 3.23
N PHE A 49 -22.87 -5.90 1.95
CA PHE A 49 -21.84 -5.97 0.93
C PHE A 49 -21.11 -4.63 0.78
N LEU A 50 -21.85 -3.53 0.68
CA LEU A 50 -21.27 -2.19 0.54
C LEU A 50 -20.43 -1.82 1.76
N ALA A 51 -20.90 -2.12 2.97
CA ALA A 51 -20.11 -1.95 4.19
C ALA A 51 -18.81 -2.77 4.13
N GLY A 52 -18.87 -4.01 3.67
CA GLY A 52 -17.69 -4.86 3.45
C GLY A 52 -16.69 -4.28 2.44
N VAL A 53 -17.16 -3.75 1.31
CA VAL A 53 -16.35 -3.09 0.28
C VAL A 53 -15.68 -1.83 0.83
N VAL A 54 -16.42 -1.02 1.57
CA VAL A 54 -15.89 0.18 2.22
C VAL A 54 -14.77 -0.21 3.20
N PHE A 55 -15.01 -1.20 4.07
CA PHE A 55 -14.00 -1.68 5.02
C PHE A 55 -12.75 -2.24 4.34
N THR A 56 -12.91 -3.07 3.30
CA THR A 56 -11.76 -3.60 2.54
C THR A 56 -11.02 -2.50 1.79
N GLY A 57 -11.72 -1.51 1.24
CA GLY A 57 -11.10 -0.32 0.64
C GLY A 57 -10.23 0.45 1.65
N PHE A 58 -10.75 0.69 2.85
CA PHE A 58 -9.97 1.32 3.93
C PHE A 58 -8.77 0.46 4.36
N MET A 59 -8.92 -0.86 4.49
CA MET A 59 -7.83 -1.78 4.84
C MET A 59 -6.69 -1.73 3.81
N GLY A 60 -7.02 -1.73 2.51
CA GLY A 60 -6.04 -1.66 1.42
C GLY A 60 -5.26 -0.34 1.39
N ILE A 61 -5.90 0.77 1.77
CA ILE A 61 -5.22 2.07 1.91
C ILE A 61 -4.19 2.02 3.05
N VAL A 62 -4.55 1.41 4.18
CA VAL A 62 -3.65 1.27 5.34
C VAL A 62 -2.43 0.40 5.01
N GLU A 63 -2.62 -0.72 4.32
CA GLU A 63 -1.51 -1.56 3.85
C GLU A 63 -0.55 -0.80 2.95
N ARG A 64 -1.10 0.00 2.01
CA ARG A 64 -0.27 0.79 1.10
C ARG A 64 0.53 1.88 1.82
N TYR A 65 -0.02 2.45 2.89
CA TYR A 65 0.67 3.42 3.73
C TYR A 65 1.85 2.79 4.50
N ARG A 66 1.68 1.58 5.04
CA ARG A 66 2.77 0.83 5.67
C ARG A 66 3.85 0.45 4.67
N LEU A 67 3.46 0.02 3.47
CA LEU A 67 4.40 -0.41 2.43
C LEU A 67 5.28 0.75 1.94
N ASN A 68 4.69 1.95 1.77
CA ASN A 68 5.44 3.15 1.38
C ASN A 68 6.51 3.54 2.42
N ARG A 69 6.23 3.34 3.71
CA ARG A 69 7.19 3.60 4.78
C ARG A 69 8.38 2.63 4.74
N THR A 70 8.13 1.36 4.42
CA THR A 70 9.19 0.35 4.25
C THR A 70 10.08 0.67 3.05
N ILE A 71 9.48 1.10 1.93
CA ILE A 71 10.22 1.52 0.73
C ILE A 71 11.11 2.74 1.02
N ALA A 72 10.61 3.71 1.78
CA ALA A 72 11.38 4.88 2.17
C ALA A 72 12.58 4.52 3.08
N LYS A 73 12.40 3.57 4.02
CA LYS A 73 13.50 3.03 4.82
C LYS A 73 14.52 2.29 3.95
N LEU A 74 14.06 1.42 3.06
CA LEU A 74 14.93 0.60 2.22
C LEU A 74 15.77 1.44 1.25
N ASN A 75 15.18 2.49 0.64
CA ASN A 75 15.91 3.44 -0.19
C ASN A 75 16.98 4.22 0.58
N ARG A 76 16.73 4.57 1.84
CA ARG A 76 17.75 5.21 2.70
C ARG A 76 18.90 4.25 2.97
N THR A 77 18.61 3.00 3.32
CA THR A 77 19.64 1.97 3.55
C THR A 77 20.48 1.71 2.30
N VAL A 78 19.88 1.64 1.12
CA VAL A 78 20.63 1.49 -0.15
C VAL A 78 21.53 2.69 -0.43
N ARG A 79 21.06 3.91 -0.12
CA ARG A 79 21.85 5.14 -0.30
C ARG A 79 23.03 5.20 0.68
N ASP A 80 22.83 4.77 1.92
CA ASP A 80 23.87 4.77 2.94
C ASP A 80 24.91 3.67 2.66
N LEU A 81 24.50 2.45 2.28
CA LEU A 81 25.43 1.40 1.81
C LEU A 81 26.24 1.84 0.59
N ARG A 82 25.62 2.53 -0.38
CA ARG A 82 26.34 3.10 -1.54
C ARG A 82 27.34 4.18 -1.12
N ARG A 83 27.06 4.94 -0.06
CA ARG A 83 28.00 5.95 0.47
C ARG A 83 29.16 5.31 1.20
N GLU A 84 28.93 4.27 1.98
CA GLU A 84 29.97 3.53 2.70
C GLU A 84 30.92 2.82 1.73
N LEU A 85 30.41 2.20 0.67
CA LEU A 85 31.25 1.63 -0.38
C LEU A 85 32.10 2.71 -1.07
N LYS A 86 31.52 3.88 -1.37
CA LYS A 86 32.25 4.99 -1.99
C LYS A 86 33.30 5.63 -1.06
N ALA A 87 33.06 5.61 0.25
CA ALA A 87 34.01 6.07 1.25
C ALA A 87 35.12 5.05 1.50
N SER A 88 34.83 3.75 1.35
CA SER A 88 35.81 2.66 1.41
C SER A 88 36.70 2.58 0.17
N GLU A 89 36.28 3.14 -0.97
CA GLU A 89 37.00 3.08 -2.25
C GLU A 89 37.91 4.29 -2.51
N ASN A 90 37.80 5.37 -1.72
CA ASN A 90 38.77 6.47 -1.76
C ASN A 90 39.89 6.17 -0.74
N PRO A 91 41.06 5.65 -1.15
CA PRO A 91 42.22 5.74 -0.28
C PRO A 91 42.49 7.23 -0.02
N PRO A 92 42.99 7.60 1.18
CA PRO A 92 43.37 8.98 1.44
C PRO A 92 44.31 9.44 0.34
N PRO A 93 44.08 10.62 -0.30
CA PRO A 93 45.11 11.24 -1.10
C PRO A 93 46.26 11.51 -0.12
N CYS A 94 47.31 10.69 -0.20
CA CYS A 94 48.58 11.04 0.41
C CYS A 94 48.94 12.41 -0.16
N GLU A 95 48.85 13.44 0.67
CA GLU A 95 49.31 14.79 0.34
C GLU A 95 50.78 14.67 -0.06
N GLU A 96 51.06 14.76 -1.36
CA GLU A 96 52.40 15.02 -1.88
C GLU A 96 52.76 16.45 -1.47
N THR A 97 53.31 16.61 -0.27
CA THR A 97 54.12 17.78 0.05
C THR A 97 55.43 17.68 -0.71
N VAL A 98 55.47 18.17 -1.95
CA VAL A 98 56.72 18.51 -2.62
C VAL A 98 56.91 20.03 -2.49
N PRO A 99 57.86 20.51 -1.67
CA PRO A 99 58.14 21.93 -1.51
C PRO A 99 58.66 22.51 -2.82
N THR A 100 57.91 23.44 -3.42
CA THR A 100 58.39 24.27 -4.51
C THR A 100 58.51 25.69 -3.98
N GLU A 101 59.67 26.04 -3.44
CA GLU A 101 60.05 27.43 -3.24
C GLU A 101 61.58 27.59 -3.20
N GLN A 102 62.07 28.53 -4.03
CA GLN A 102 63.42 29.12 -4.07
C GLN A 102 64.54 28.19 -4.58
N LEU A 103 65.23 28.42 -5.70
CA LEU A 103 65.99 29.63 -6.03
C LEU A 103 66.46 29.54 -7.50
N LYS A 104 66.00 30.45 -8.38
CA LYS A 104 66.67 30.78 -9.65
C LYS A 104 66.84 32.30 -9.71
N THR A 105 67.97 32.74 -9.20
CA THR A 105 68.63 34.05 -9.42
C THR A 105 70.10 33.71 -9.41
N GLU A 106 70.73 33.68 -10.59
CA GLU A 106 71.87 34.53 -11.04
C GLU A 106 72.73 33.52 -11.84
N ASP A 107 73.34 33.75 -13.00
CA ASP A 107 73.53 34.87 -13.92
C ASP A 107 73.68 34.26 -15.34
#